data_AF-A0A2W2E812-F1
#
_entry.id   AF-A0A2W2E812-F1
#
_cell.length_a   1.000
_cell.length_b   1.000
_cell.length_c   1.000
_cell.angle_alpha   90.00
_cell.angle_beta   90.00
_cell.angle_gamma   90.00
#
_symmetry.space_group_name_H-M   'P 1'
#
loop_
_entity.id
_entity.type
_entity.pdbx_description
1 polymer ?
#
loop_
_entity_poly.entity_id
_entity_poly.type
_entity_poly.pdbx_seq_one_letter_code
_entity_poly.pdbx_strand_id
1 'polypeptide(L)'
;MVRLARMLVMVVLASTVAACDGGAPPAPRASTPAATMSPSAAAGEFPVPPLRLPTVAPGAPCPVTEPHRWSNPDQAGRVLGPGPLYPVADYFPDGALRLRDEDRQPDGTYVKKVRWIGSGYTGPVLVRAGRIDGPGTATAQFSYTGESRDDGHHAVLTDPASDLPGTTTVGGPGCYAYQVDGTSFSLNIVFQAIPEATATPSTR
;
A
#
# COMPACT_ATOMS: atom_id res chain seq x y z
N MET A 1 60.17 -6.73 16.05
CA MET A 1 61.10 -7.48 15.17
C MET A 1 60.57 -7.38 13.75
N VAL A 2 61.30 -6.69 12.90
CA VAL A 2 61.00 -6.38 11.50
C VAL A 2 61.28 -7.60 10.63
N ARG A 3 60.46 -7.86 9.60
CA ARG A 3 60.91 -8.48 8.34
C ARG A 3 59.96 -8.14 7.19
N LEU A 4 60.30 -7.03 6.52
CA LEU A 4 60.03 -6.77 5.10
C LEU A 4 60.70 -7.85 4.24
N ALA A 5 60.03 -8.35 3.21
CA ALA A 5 60.65 -8.94 2.02
C ALA A 5 59.65 -8.82 0.85
N ARG A 6 59.77 -7.77 0.03
CA ARG A 6 60.47 -7.70 -1.27
C ARG A 6 59.73 -8.43 -2.41
N MET A 7 59.18 -7.58 -3.29
CA MET A 7 58.76 -7.83 -4.67
C MET A 7 59.64 -8.81 -5.45
N LEU A 8 59.02 -9.58 -6.33
CA LEU A 8 59.60 -9.94 -7.62
C LEU A 8 58.50 -10.06 -8.67
N VAL A 9 58.55 -9.13 -9.61
CA VAL A 9 57.80 -9.10 -10.87
C VAL A 9 58.41 -10.15 -11.80
N MET A 10 57.59 -11.02 -12.38
CA MET A 10 57.99 -11.92 -13.47
C MET A 10 57.09 -11.63 -14.67
N VAL A 11 57.66 -10.90 -15.63
CA VAL A 11 57.14 -10.74 -16.99
C VAL A 11 57.64 -11.94 -17.79
N VAL A 12 56.72 -12.73 -18.36
CA VAL A 12 57.05 -13.73 -19.37
C VAL A 12 56.25 -13.41 -20.63
N LEU A 13 56.94 -12.84 -21.62
CA LEU A 13 56.50 -12.78 -23.01
C LEU A 13 56.96 -14.03 -23.74
N ALA A 14 56.09 -14.54 -24.60
CA ALA A 14 56.34 -15.15 -25.91
C ALA A 14 55.64 -16.50 -26.08
N SER A 15 54.69 -16.53 -27.03
CA SER A 15 54.47 -17.64 -27.96
C SER A 15 53.49 -17.18 -29.04
N THR A 16 54.01 -16.91 -30.22
CA THR A 16 53.24 -16.79 -31.47
C THR A 16 53.22 -18.15 -32.15
N VAL A 17 52.03 -18.66 -32.48
CA VAL A 17 51.86 -19.60 -33.58
C VAL A 17 50.58 -19.22 -34.33
N ALA A 18 50.77 -18.92 -35.61
CA ALA A 18 49.69 -18.67 -36.55
C ALA A 18 49.05 -20.00 -36.94
N ALA A 19 47.72 -20.05 -36.93
CA ALA A 19 46.94 -21.02 -37.68
C ALA A 19 45.82 -20.25 -38.37
N CYS A 20 45.94 -20.13 -39.70
CA CYS A 20 44.88 -19.68 -40.57
C CYS A 20 43.93 -20.85 -40.78
N ASP A 21 42.63 -20.67 -40.57
CA ASP A 21 41.65 -21.49 -41.28
C ASP A 21 40.39 -20.72 -41.65
N GLY A 22 39.97 -20.94 -42.89
CA GLY A 22 39.01 -20.13 -43.61
C GLY A 22 37.58 -20.21 -43.08
N GLY A 23 36.94 -19.05 -42.93
CA GLY A 23 35.50 -18.93 -42.72
C GLY A 23 34.97 -17.78 -43.58
N ALA A 24 33.91 -18.07 -44.35
CA ALA A 24 33.27 -17.21 -45.35
C ALA A 24 32.98 -15.76 -44.88
N PRO A 25 32.92 -14.77 -45.80
CA PRO A 25 32.62 -13.39 -45.43
C PRO A 25 31.19 -13.28 -44.87
N PRO A 26 31.00 -12.77 -43.63
CA PRO A 26 29.67 -12.41 -43.17
C PRO A 26 29.17 -11.20 -43.96
N ALA A 27 27.92 -11.29 -44.41
CA ALA A 27 27.17 -10.23 -45.05
C ALA A 27 27.28 -8.88 -44.29
N PRO A 28 27.18 -7.73 -44.98
CA PRO A 28 27.21 -6.43 -44.32
C PRO A 28 26.12 -6.38 -43.24
N ARG A 29 26.54 -6.31 -41.98
CA ARG A 29 25.63 -6.05 -40.86
C ARG A 29 25.04 -4.67 -41.11
N ALA A 30 23.74 -4.65 -41.44
CA ALA A 30 22.94 -3.46 -41.31
C ALA A 30 23.17 -2.89 -39.91
N SER A 31 23.60 -1.63 -39.85
CA SER A 31 23.74 -0.89 -38.61
C SER A 31 22.42 -0.96 -37.86
N THR A 32 22.37 -1.72 -36.78
CA THR A 32 21.28 -1.68 -35.82
C THR A 32 21.14 -0.22 -35.41
N PRO A 33 19.96 0.42 -35.59
CA PRO A 33 19.75 1.74 -35.02
C PRO A 33 20.00 1.62 -33.52
N ALA A 34 20.84 2.51 -33.02
CA ALA A 34 21.14 2.63 -31.60
C ALA A 34 19.83 2.48 -30.82
N ALA A 35 19.81 1.52 -29.90
CA ALA A 35 18.73 1.40 -28.94
C ALA A 35 18.53 2.79 -28.35
N THR A 36 17.41 3.43 -28.70
CA THR A 36 16.94 4.62 -28.03
C THR A 36 16.86 4.20 -26.57
N MET A 37 17.84 4.63 -25.78
CA MET A 37 17.78 4.49 -24.35
C MET A 37 16.44 5.10 -23.96
N SER A 38 15.53 4.26 -23.47
CA SER A 38 14.32 4.72 -22.79
C SER A 38 14.74 5.83 -21.83
N PRO A 39 14.01 6.95 -21.78
CA PRO A 39 14.36 8.03 -20.88
C PRO A 39 14.48 7.43 -19.48
N SER A 40 15.65 7.67 -18.86
CA SER A 40 15.90 7.46 -17.45
C SER A 40 14.64 7.83 -16.69
N ALA A 41 14.01 6.85 -16.02
CA ALA A 41 12.85 7.08 -15.18
C ALA A 41 13.15 8.31 -14.33
N ALA A 42 12.31 9.34 -14.47
CA ALA A 42 12.40 10.51 -13.63
C ALA A 42 12.39 10.02 -12.18
N ALA A 43 13.35 10.49 -11.39
CA ALA A 43 13.23 10.38 -9.94
C ALA A 43 11.89 11.04 -9.55
N GLY A 44 10.94 10.28 -9.00
CA GLY A 44 9.83 10.85 -8.23
C GLY A 44 8.39 10.42 -8.54
N GLU A 45 8.11 9.53 -9.48
CA GLU A 45 6.72 9.06 -9.69
C GLU A 45 6.41 7.86 -8.78
N PHE A 46 5.41 7.99 -7.91
CA PHE A 46 4.87 6.88 -7.12
C PHE A 46 4.13 5.90 -8.06
N PRO A 47 4.68 4.69 -8.33
CA PRO A 47 4.01 3.76 -9.21
C PRO A 47 2.77 3.22 -8.51
N VAL A 48 1.62 3.32 -9.16
CA VAL A 48 0.33 2.89 -8.61
C VAL A 48 0.24 1.37 -8.71
N PRO A 49 0.22 0.62 -7.60
CA PRO A 49 0.09 -0.83 -7.68
C PRO A 49 -1.31 -1.20 -8.22
N PRO A 50 -1.47 -2.37 -8.86
CA PRO A 50 -2.80 -2.87 -9.22
C PRO A 50 -3.69 -3.00 -7.99
N LEU A 51 -4.99 -2.70 -8.14
CA LEU A 51 -5.98 -2.97 -7.11
C LEU A 51 -6.18 -4.49 -7.00
N ARG A 52 -5.93 -5.02 -5.80
CA ARG A 52 -5.93 -6.44 -5.44
C ARG A 52 -6.63 -6.65 -4.10
N LEU A 53 -7.90 -6.26 -4.06
CA LEU A 53 -8.76 -6.58 -2.91
C LEU A 53 -9.07 -8.08 -2.88
N PRO A 54 -9.12 -8.69 -1.69
CA PRO A 54 -9.61 -10.06 -1.57
C PRO A 54 -11.10 -10.13 -1.95
N THR A 55 -11.60 -11.34 -2.17
CA THR A 55 -13.04 -11.59 -2.37
C THR A 55 -13.53 -12.54 -1.29
N VAL A 56 -14.75 -12.30 -0.79
CA VAL A 56 -15.45 -13.13 0.18
C VAL A 56 -16.61 -13.80 -0.54
N ALA A 57 -16.72 -15.12 -0.39
CA ALA A 57 -17.83 -15.86 -0.98
C ALA A 57 -19.17 -15.36 -0.39
N PRO A 58 -20.26 -15.29 -1.18
CA PRO A 58 -21.56 -14.91 -0.67
C PRO A 58 -21.96 -15.73 0.56
N GLY A 59 -22.33 -15.06 1.66
CA GLY A 59 -22.74 -15.68 2.92
C GLY A 59 -21.60 -16.20 3.81
N ALA A 60 -20.34 -16.16 3.35
CA ALA A 60 -19.20 -16.45 4.21
C ALA A 60 -19.01 -15.33 5.26
N PRO A 61 -18.47 -15.64 6.45
CA PRO A 61 -18.16 -14.62 7.44
C PRO A 61 -17.11 -13.65 6.88
N CYS A 62 -17.22 -12.37 7.25
CA CYS A 62 -16.24 -11.35 6.89
C CYS A 62 -14.91 -11.65 7.61
N PRO A 63 -13.79 -11.86 6.89
CA PRO A 63 -12.50 -12.19 7.51
C PRO A 63 -11.82 -10.92 8.04
N VAL A 64 -12.42 -10.31 9.07
CA VAL A 64 -11.96 -9.05 9.68
C VAL A 64 -10.51 -9.18 10.15
N THR A 65 -9.71 -8.15 9.86
CA THR A 65 -8.34 -8.05 10.37
C THR A 65 -8.36 -7.90 11.89
N GLU A 66 -7.70 -8.82 12.58
CA GLU A 66 -7.63 -8.81 14.05
C GLU A 66 -6.94 -7.52 14.55
N PRO A 67 -7.58 -6.74 15.45
CA PRO A 67 -6.95 -5.58 16.06
C PRO A 67 -5.81 -5.97 16.99
N HIS A 68 -4.69 -5.26 16.94
CA HIS A 68 -3.60 -5.42 17.91
C HIS A 68 -3.39 -4.16 18.72
N ARG A 69 -2.80 -4.30 19.92
CA ARG A 69 -2.48 -3.16 20.78
C ARG A 69 -1.49 -2.23 20.10
N TRP A 70 -1.71 -0.93 20.27
CA TRP A 70 -0.74 0.08 19.88
C TRP A 70 0.22 0.36 21.04
N SER A 71 1.47 0.69 20.72
CA SER A 71 2.50 0.91 21.74
C SER A 71 2.35 2.23 22.49
N ASN A 72 1.76 3.26 21.86
CA ASN A 72 1.51 4.55 22.47
C ASN A 72 0.00 4.72 22.81
N PRO A 73 -0.42 4.49 24.06
CA PRO A 73 -1.84 4.52 24.44
C PRO A 73 -2.48 5.90 24.33
N ASP A 74 -1.69 6.99 24.41
CA ASP A 74 -2.19 8.35 24.23
C ASP A 74 -2.57 8.63 22.77
N GLN A 75 -1.98 7.87 21.85
CA GLN A 75 -2.27 7.97 20.42
C GLN A 75 -3.39 7.03 20.01
N ALA A 76 -3.43 5.77 20.46
CA ALA A 76 -4.52 4.83 20.19
C ALA A 76 -4.46 3.64 21.16
N GLY A 77 -5.60 3.00 21.43
CA GLY A 77 -5.64 1.74 22.16
C GLY A 77 -5.24 0.55 21.29
N ARG A 78 -5.80 0.48 20.07
CA ARG A 78 -5.55 -0.58 19.09
C ARG A 78 -5.53 -0.04 17.66
N VAL A 79 -4.89 -0.80 16.76
CA VAL A 79 -4.86 -0.52 15.32
C VAL A 79 -5.11 -1.79 14.51
N LEU A 80 -5.41 -1.63 13.22
CA LEU A 80 -5.61 -2.74 12.29
C LEU A 80 -4.45 -2.84 11.28
N GLY A 81 -4.14 -4.07 10.88
CA GLY A 81 -3.17 -4.37 9.82
C GLY A 81 -1.71 -4.39 10.28
N PRO A 82 -0.79 -4.83 9.41
CA PRO A 82 0.62 -5.04 9.76
C PRO A 82 1.48 -3.76 9.61
N GLY A 83 0.91 -2.65 9.16
CA GLY A 83 1.63 -1.39 8.94
C GLY A 83 2.31 -1.27 7.59
N PRO A 84 2.97 -0.13 7.32
CA PRO A 84 3.33 0.93 8.26
C PRO A 84 2.28 2.04 8.44
N LEU A 85 1.13 1.95 7.76
CA LEU A 85 0.03 2.90 7.90
C LEU A 85 -1.23 2.15 8.35
N TYR A 86 -1.74 2.51 9.52
CA TYR A 86 -2.74 1.74 10.24
C TYR A 86 -4.00 2.56 10.49
N PRO A 87 -5.20 2.08 10.14
CA PRO A 87 -6.42 2.67 10.67
C PRO A 87 -6.54 2.32 12.16
N VAL A 88 -6.95 3.31 12.95
CA VAL A 88 -7.13 3.15 14.39
C VAL A 88 -8.37 2.29 14.64
N ALA A 89 -8.19 1.17 15.34
CA ALA A 89 -9.24 0.19 15.56
C ALA A 89 -10.31 0.67 16.57
N ASP A 90 -10.03 1.73 17.32
CA ASP A 90 -10.98 2.33 18.27
C ASP A 90 -12.21 2.94 17.56
N TYR A 91 -12.12 3.21 16.25
CA TYR A 91 -13.26 3.60 15.40
C TYR A 91 -14.11 2.41 14.93
N PHE A 92 -13.70 1.18 15.27
CA PHE A 92 -14.38 -0.08 14.94
C PHE A 92 -14.76 -0.81 16.24
N PRO A 93 -15.68 -0.26 17.06
CA PRO A 93 -16.09 -0.91 18.29
C PRO A 93 -16.64 -2.31 18.01
N ASP A 94 -16.30 -3.27 18.87
CA ASP A 94 -16.61 -4.70 18.69
C ASP A 94 -16.08 -5.31 17.37
N GLY A 95 -15.04 -4.69 16.77
CA GLY A 95 -14.41 -5.16 15.54
C GLY A 95 -15.12 -4.74 14.25
N ALA A 96 -16.10 -3.82 14.32
CA ALA A 96 -16.87 -3.40 13.15
C ALA A 96 -17.13 -1.89 13.10
N LEU A 97 -17.25 -1.38 11.88
CA LEU A 97 -17.68 -0.02 11.60
C LEU A 97 -19.20 0.09 11.78
N ARG A 98 -19.64 0.73 12.87
CA ARG A 98 -21.07 0.92 13.17
C ARG A 98 -21.67 2.00 12.29
N LEU A 99 -22.68 1.64 11.50
CA LEU A 99 -23.41 2.54 10.60
C LEU A 99 -24.64 3.08 11.32
N ARG A 100 -24.62 4.38 11.63
CA ARG A 100 -25.72 5.07 12.30
C ARG A 100 -26.49 5.90 11.29
N ASP A 101 -27.77 6.14 11.57
CA ASP A 101 -28.60 6.98 10.70
C ASP A 101 -28.07 8.42 10.60
N GLU A 102 -27.43 8.94 11.66
CA GLU A 102 -26.79 10.26 11.67
C GLU A 102 -25.58 10.38 10.73
N ASP A 103 -24.93 9.26 10.40
CA ASP A 103 -23.79 9.23 9.48
C ASP A 103 -24.22 9.10 8.01
N ARG A 104 -25.52 8.83 7.78
CA ARG A 104 -26.07 8.54 6.47
C ARG A 104 -26.20 9.81 5.65
N GLN A 105 -25.64 9.78 4.45
CA GLN A 105 -25.67 10.86 3.48
C GLN A 105 -26.94 10.79 2.60
N PRO A 106 -27.31 11.89 1.92
CA PRO A 106 -28.46 11.92 1.01
C PRO A 106 -28.40 10.89 -0.13
N ASP A 107 -27.19 10.49 -0.55
CA ASP A 107 -26.96 9.46 -1.57
C ASP A 107 -27.07 8.02 -1.02
N GLY A 108 -27.36 7.87 0.27
CA GLY A 108 -27.51 6.61 0.97
C GLY A 108 -26.21 5.99 1.50
N THR A 109 -25.05 6.59 1.22
CA THR A 109 -23.77 6.15 1.82
C THR A 109 -23.66 6.55 3.28
N TYR A 110 -22.71 5.96 4.00
CA TYR A 110 -22.39 6.29 5.38
C TYR A 110 -20.97 6.80 5.46
N VAL A 111 -20.76 7.99 6.02
CA VAL A 111 -19.44 8.59 6.20
C VAL A 111 -19.04 8.49 7.66
N LYS A 112 -17.93 7.80 7.94
CA LYS A 112 -17.43 7.56 9.28
C LYS A 112 -16.06 8.18 9.46
N LYS A 113 -15.81 8.81 10.61
CA LYS A 113 -14.45 9.20 10.99
C LYS A 113 -13.62 7.95 11.25
N VAL A 114 -12.46 7.85 10.60
CA VAL A 114 -11.45 6.82 10.84
C VAL A 114 -10.08 7.50 10.78
N ARG A 115 -9.43 7.61 11.93
CA ARG A 115 -8.07 8.16 12.01
C ARG A 115 -7.05 7.10 11.63
N TRP A 116 -5.93 7.53 11.08
CA TRP A 116 -4.82 6.69 10.67
C TRP A 116 -3.53 7.09 11.36
N ILE A 117 -2.68 6.13 11.68
CA ILE A 117 -1.36 6.33 12.28
C ILE A 117 -0.33 5.78 11.29
N GLY A 118 0.65 6.60 10.92
CA GLY A 118 1.86 6.17 10.24
C GLY A 118 2.95 5.84 11.26
N SER A 119 3.73 4.79 11.02
CA SER A 119 4.86 4.42 11.87
C SER A 119 6.04 3.90 11.08
N GLY A 120 7.19 4.57 11.21
CA GLY A 120 8.44 4.19 10.58
C GLY A 120 8.46 4.36 9.06
N TYR A 121 7.51 5.10 8.49
CA TYR A 121 7.44 5.32 7.04
C TYR A 121 7.22 6.79 6.71
N THR A 122 8.06 7.29 5.81
CA THR A 122 7.87 8.54 5.07
C THR A 122 7.87 8.24 3.58
N GLY A 123 7.13 9.03 2.82
CA GLY A 123 6.98 8.84 1.38
C GLY A 123 5.51 8.76 0.94
N PRO A 124 5.28 8.55 -0.36
CA PRO A 124 3.94 8.50 -0.91
C PRO A 124 3.18 7.25 -0.41
N VAL A 125 1.90 7.44 -0.16
CA VAL A 125 0.93 6.38 0.12
C VAL A 125 -0.29 6.56 -0.76
N LEU A 126 -0.95 5.46 -1.11
CA LEU A 126 -2.28 5.46 -1.73
C LEU A 126 -3.17 4.50 -0.95
N VAL A 127 -4.31 5.01 -0.48
CA VAL A 127 -5.34 4.20 0.17
C VAL A 127 -6.54 4.10 -0.75
N ARG A 128 -6.88 2.87 -1.14
CA ARG A 128 -8.09 2.53 -1.87
C ARG A 128 -8.98 1.66 -1.00
N ALA A 129 -10.28 1.68 -1.23
CA ALA A 129 -11.22 0.82 -0.51
C ALA A 129 -12.22 0.19 -1.46
N GLY A 130 -12.80 -0.93 -1.06
CA GLY A 130 -13.86 -1.57 -1.83
C GLY A 130 -14.64 -2.58 -1.02
N ARG A 131 -15.86 -2.86 -1.48
CA ARG A 131 -16.68 -3.95 -0.95
C ARG A 131 -16.17 -5.27 -1.51
N ILE A 132 -16.08 -6.30 -0.67
CA ILE A 132 -15.44 -7.58 -1.02
C ILE A 132 -16.38 -8.78 -0.94
N ASP A 133 -17.60 -8.63 -0.39
CA ASP A 133 -18.64 -9.66 -0.31
C ASP A 133 -19.76 -9.48 -1.35
N GLY A 134 -19.61 -8.55 -2.29
CA GLY A 134 -20.58 -8.29 -3.35
C GLY A 134 -20.52 -6.86 -3.90
N PRO A 135 -21.52 -6.45 -4.70
CA PRO A 135 -21.60 -5.11 -5.25
C PRO A 135 -21.76 -4.03 -4.18
N GLY A 136 -21.03 -2.93 -4.31
CA GLY A 136 -21.11 -1.78 -3.41
C GLY A 136 -19.84 -0.94 -3.46
N THR A 137 -19.90 0.25 -2.86
CA THR A 137 -18.81 1.22 -2.88
C THR A 137 -18.17 1.35 -1.50
N ALA A 138 -16.88 1.64 -1.50
CA ALA A 138 -16.19 2.17 -0.34
C ALA A 138 -15.06 3.10 -0.78
N THR A 139 -14.78 4.12 0.03
CA THR A 139 -13.62 5.02 -0.17
C THR A 139 -13.01 5.36 1.19
N ALA A 140 -11.72 5.66 1.22
CA ALA A 140 -11.05 6.23 2.38
C ALA A 140 -10.33 7.52 1.99
N GLN A 141 -10.36 8.54 2.83
CA GLN A 141 -9.73 9.83 2.57
C GLN A 141 -9.05 10.38 3.82
N PHE A 142 -7.94 11.07 3.66
CA PHE A 142 -7.33 11.88 4.73
C PHE A 142 -7.93 13.29 4.68
N SER A 143 -8.33 13.84 5.83
CA SER A 143 -9.17 15.05 5.86
C SER A 143 -8.44 16.34 5.53
N TYR A 144 -7.13 16.42 5.80
CA TYR A 144 -6.36 17.67 5.69
C TYR A 144 -5.12 17.54 4.80
N THR A 145 -4.88 16.37 4.23
CA THR A 145 -3.72 16.09 3.39
C THR A 145 -4.10 15.16 2.25
N GLY A 146 -3.29 15.17 1.21
CA GLY A 146 -3.50 14.31 0.06
C GLY A 146 -4.61 14.77 -0.88
N GLU A 147 -4.83 13.97 -1.90
CA GLU A 147 -5.72 14.25 -3.02
C GLU A 147 -6.31 12.94 -3.56
N SER A 148 -7.46 13.05 -4.23
CA SER A 148 -8.04 11.91 -4.93
C SER A 148 -7.15 11.50 -6.11
N ARG A 149 -6.82 10.21 -6.17
CA ARG A 149 -5.96 9.64 -7.21
C ARG A 149 -6.27 8.15 -7.38
N ASP A 150 -6.42 7.69 -8.62
CA ASP A 150 -6.59 6.27 -8.97
C ASP A 150 -7.68 5.56 -8.15
N ASP A 151 -8.85 6.20 -8.03
CA ASP A 151 -9.99 5.74 -7.21
C ASP A 151 -9.70 5.57 -5.71
N GLY A 152 -8.63 6.20 -5.22
CA GLY A 152 -8.25 6.26 -3.82
C GLY A 152 -7.82 7.65 -3.39
N HIS A 153 -7.11 7.71 -2.26
CA HIS A 153 -6.56 8.94 -1.71
C HIS A 153 -5.05 8.82 -1.55
N HIS A 154 -4.33 9.66 -2.29
CA HIS A 154 -2.88 9.71 -2.31
C HIS A 154 -2.37 10.81 -1.39
N ALA A 155 -1.34 10.54 -0.60
CA ALA A 155 -0.66 11.56 0.20
C ALA A 155 0.84 11.25 0.31
N VAL A 156 1.65 12.28 0.55
CA VAL A 156 3.08 12.10 0.87
C VAL A 156 3.27 12.33 2.36
N LEU A 157 3.64 11.27 3.09
CA LEU A 157 3.90 11.34 4.52
C LEU A 157 5.31 11.89 4.76
N THR A 158 5.40 13.03 5.44
CA THR A 158 6.68 13.69 5.74
C THR A 158 7.21 13.39 7.14
N ASP A 159 6.37 12.81 8.00
CA ASP A 159 6.70 12.43 9.38
C ASP A 159 6.59 10.91 9.55
N PRO A 160 7.65 10.21 10.02
CA PRO A 160 7.59 8.78 10.27
C PRO A 160 6.60 8.38 11.38
N ALA A 161 6.08 9.32 12.16
CA ALA A 161 5.07 9.14 13.19
C ALA A 161 3.78 9.95 12.87
N SER A 162 3.35 9.92 11.61
CA SER A 162 2.16 10.66 11.14
C SER A 162 0.88 10.29 11.92
N ASP A 163 0.04 11.29 12.22
CA ASP A 163 -1.30 11.11 12.76
C ASP A 163 -2.30 11.83 11.86
N LEU A 164 -3.14 11.06 11.16
CA LEU A 164 -3.91 11.51 10.01
C LEU A 164 -5.40 11.35 10.30
N PRO A 165 -6.12 12.44 10.62
CA PRO A 165 -7.57 12.45 10.57
C PRO A 165 -8.05 12.03 9.19
N GLY A 166 -9.05 11.15 9.15
CA GLY A 166 -9.59 10.65 7.90
C GLY A 166 -11.04 10.23 8.01
N THR A 167 -11.61 9.90 6.88
CA THR A 167 -12.95 9.36 6.73
C THR A 167 -12.95 8.07 5.95
N THR A 168 -13.95 7.26 6.21
CA THR A 168 -14.29 6.07 5.45
C THR A 168 -15.76 6.18 5.07
N THR A 169 -16.03 6.07 3.79
CA THR A 169 -17.38 6.06 3.25
C THR A 169 -17.71 4.67 2.76
N VAL A 170 -18.88 4.14 3.11
CA VAL A 170 -19.35 2.83 2.63
C VAL A 170 -20.80 2.92 2.13
N GLY A 171 -21.17 2.09 1.16
CA GLY A 171 -22.52 2.04 0.61
C GLY A 171 -23.58 1.41 1.52
N GLY A 172 -23.19 0.82 2.66
CA GLY A 172 -24.09 0.17 3.61
C GLY A 172 -23.44 -0.99 4.37
N PRO A 173 -24.23 -1.83 5.07
CA PRO A 173 -23.72 -3.01 5.76
C PRO A 173 -23.05 -4.01 4.81
N GLY A 174 -21.93 -4.61 5.23
CA GLY A 174 -21.19 -5.58 4.42
C GLY A 174 -19.75 -5.78 4.86
N CYS A 175 -18.99 -6.53 4.04
CA CYS A 175 -17.57 -6.75 4.22
C CYS A 175 -16.75 -5.91 3.24
N TYR A 176 -15.73 -5.22 3.76
CA TYR A 176 -14.94 -4.25 3.02
C TYR A 176 -13.44 -4.46 3.26
N ALA A 177 -12.62 -3.96 2.35
CA ALA A 177 -11.18 -3.91 2.53
C ALA A 177 -10.62 -2.56 2.12
N TYR A 178 -9.61 -2.09 2.85
CA TYR A 178 -8.63 -1.15 2.34
C TYR A 178 -7.53 -1.92 1.61
N GLN A 179 -7.04 -1.36 0.50
CA GLN A 179 -5.68 -1.60 0.04
C GLN A 179 -4.85 -0.37 0.38
N VAL A 180 -3.73 -0.59 1.07
CA VAL A 180 -2.79 0.45 1.47
C VAL A 180 -1.47 0.19 0.77
N ASP A 181 -1.09 1.11 -0.10
CA ASP A 181 0.11 1.03 -0.91
C ASP A 181 1.13 2.08 -0.48
N GLY A 182 2.39 1.70 -0.45
CA GLY A 182 3.54 2.59 -0.37
C GLY A 182 4.64 2.11 -1.30
N THR A 183 5.79 2.77 -1.27
CA THR A 183 6.90 2.44 -2.19
C THR A 183 7.51 1.06 -1.92
N SER A 184 7.38 0.56 -0.69
CA SER A 184 7.97 -0.69 -0.22
C SER A 184 6.96 -1.73 0.25
N PHE A 185 5.66 -1.44 0.17
CA PHE A 185 4.60 -2.32 0.67
C PHE A 185 3.29 -2.16 -0.09
N SER A 186 2.48 -3.22 -0.08
CA SER A 186 1.10 -3.23 -0.54
C SER A 186 0.38 -4.27 0.29
N LEU A 187 -0.67 -3.86 1.02
CA LEU A 187 -1.36 -4.70 1.98
C LEU A 187 -2.86 -4.45 1.96
N ASN A 188 -3.61 -5.45 2.46
CA ASN A 188 -5.05 -5.35 2.62
C ASN A 188 -5.43 -5.37 4.11
N ILE A 189 -6.40 -4.54 4.48
CA ILE A 189 -7.00 -4.49 5.82
C ILE A 189 -8.50 -4.68 5.67
N VAL A 190 -9.02 -5.79 6.15
CA VAL A 190 -10.44 -6.16 6.03
C VAL A 190 -11.20 -5.70 7.27
N PHE A 191 -12.36 -5.11 7.07
CA PHE A 191 -13.26 -4.69 8.13
C PHE A 191 -14.72 -4.97 7.76
N GLN A 192 -15.55 -5.16 8.77
CA GLN A 192 -16.99 -5.29 8.58
C GLN A 192 -17.67 -3.96 8.90
N ALA A 193 -18.69 -3.60 8.11
CA ALA A 193 -19.62 -2.54 8.45
C ALA A 193 -20.97 -3.16 8.81
N ILE A 194 -21.56 -2.74 9.92
CA ILE A 194 -22.82 -3.29 10.43
C ILE A 194 -23.77 -2.16 10.83
N PRO A 195 -25.10 -2.36 10.73
CA PRO A 195 -26.04 -1.41 11.29
C PRO A 195 -25.76 -1.23 12.78
N GLU A 196 -25.86 -0.02 13.30
CA GLU A 196 -26.11 0.16 14.71
C GLU A 196 -27.49 -0.45 15.00
N ALA A 197 -27.57 -1.36 15.97
CA ALA A 197 -28.87 -1.87 16.38
C ALA A 197 -29.69 -0.66 16.83
N THR A 198 -30.85 -0.43 16.21
CA THR A 198 -31.75 0.64 16.63
C THR A 198 -32.03 0.42 18.11
N ALA A 199 -31.54 1.31 18.96
CA ALA A 199 -31.87 1.26 20.38
C ALA A 199 -33.40 1.26 20.47
N THR A 200 -34.00 0.17 20.94
CA THR A 200 -35.43 0.12 21.21
C THR A 200 -35.75 1.32 22.11
N PRO A 201 -36.72 2.18 21.75
CA PRO A 201 -37.10 3.28 22.63
C PRO A 201 -37.53 2.67 23.96
N SER A 202 -36.81 2.97 25.04
CA SER A 202 -37.23 2.58 26.37
C SER A 202 -38.52 3.32 26.67
N THR A 203 -39.67 2.65 26.52
CA THR A 203 -40.95 3.12 27.07
C THR A 203 -40.76 3.36 28.56
N ARG A 204 -40.84 4.62 28.96
CA ARG A 204 -41.00 5.06 30.35
C ARG A 204 -42.49 5.26 30.60
#